data_AF-A0A8H7S564-F1
#
_entry.id   AF-A0A8H7S564-F1
#
_cell.length_a   1.000
_cell.length_b   1.000
_cell.length_c   1.000
_cell.angle_alpha   90.00
_cell.angle_beta   90.00
_cell.angle_gamma   90.00
#
_symmetry.space_group_name_H-M   'P 1'
#
loop_
_entity.id
_entity.type
_entity.pdbx_description
1 polymer ?
#
loop_
_entity_poly.entity_id
_entity_poly.type
_entity_poly.pdbx_seq_one_letter_code
_entity_poly.pdbx_strand_id
1 'polypeptide(L)'
;GNPFDRDTFQGPRISENQFNSVMNYIDIDKNECATCYLGGNKVGDMGYFIESTIFTDLHIVYDNRCHTGYAYIVKEEIFGPVVAISKFNDADNVIAQANDITYGLAAAVHTSNITHAITISNALEAGSVLIINMHL
;
A
#
# COMPACT_ATOMS: atom_id res chain seq x y z
N GLY A 1 -9.47 11.88 13.13
CA GLY A 1 -9.99 12.90 14.04
C GLY A 1 -11.22 13.57 13.46
N ASN A 2 -11.89 14.41 14.25
CA ASN A 2 -13.01 15.21 13.79
C ASN A 2 -12.58 16.13 12.64
N PRO A 3 -13.21 16.09 11.44
CA PRO A 3 -12.81 16.92 10.31
C PRO A 3 -12.99 18.44 10.54
N PHE A 4 -13.73 18.85 11.57
CA PHE A 4 -13.88 20.26 11.96
C PHE A 4 -12.78 20.75 12.92
N ASP A 5 -11.94 19.84 13.42
CA ASP A 5 -10.79 20.18 14.25
C ASP A 5 -9.58 20.50 13.36
N ARG A 6 -8.92 21.64 13.62
CA ARG A 6 -7.80 22.14 12.82
C ARG A 6 -6.55 21.26 12.95
N ASP A 7 -6.42 20.54 14.06
CA ASP A 7 -5.28 19.66 14.30
C ASP A 7 -5.50 18.26 13.71
N THR A 8 -6.66 17.99 13.09
CA THR A 8 -6.93 16.71 12.45
C THR A 8 -6.26 16.62 11.07
N PHE A 9 -5.32 15.69 10.95
CA PHE A 9 -4.67 15.34 9.68
C PHE A 9 -5.43 14.30 8.85
N GLN A 10 -6.15 13.40 9.52
CA GLN A 10 -6.87 12.30 8.87
C GLN A 10 -8.29 12.16 9.42
N GLY A 11 -9.29 12.33 8.55
CA GLY A 11 -10.72 12.17 8.85
C GLY A 11 -11.22 10.72 8.74
N PRO A 12 -12.53 10.50 8.91
CA PRO A 12 -13.14 9.17 8.78
C PRO A 12 -13.19 8.74 7.30
N ARG A 13 -13.51 7.47 7.07
CA ARG A 13 -14.03 7.01 5.77
C ARG A 13 -15.43 7.58 5.54
N ILE A 14 -15.81 7.70 4.27
CA ILE A 14 -17.04 8.40 3.85
C ILE A 14 -18.33 7.67 4.24
N SER A 15 -18.29 6.34 4.35
CA SER A 15 -19.47 5.50 4.63
C SER A 15 -19.09 4.23 5.37
N GLU A 16 -20.10 3.57 5.95
CA GLU A 16 -19.97 2.28 6.60
C GLU A 16 -19.46 1.20 5.62
N ASN A 17 -19.97 1.18 4.39
CA ASN A 17 -19.53 0.21 3.38
C ASN A 17 -18.03 0.36 3.06
N GLN A 18 -17.55 1.59 2.92
CA GLN A 18 -16.12 1.86 2.69
C GLN A 18 -15.28 1.45 3.91
N PHE A 19 -15.76 1.75 5.11
CA PHE A 19 -15.11 1.33 6.36
C PHE A 19 -15.01 -0.19 6.47
N ASN A 20 -16.13 -0.90 6.30
CA ASN A 20 -16.18 -2.36 6.40
C ASN A 20 -15.32 -3.02 5.31
N SER A 21 -15.31 -2.48 4.09
CA SER A 21 -14.45 -2.99 3.02
C SER A 21 -12.96 -2.88 3.38
N VAL A 22 -12.52 -1.70 3.86
CA VAL A 22 -11.11 -1.50 4.26
C VAL A 22 -10.75 -2.40 5.45
N MET A 23 -11.60 -2.44 6.48
CA MET A 23 -11.35 -3.28 7.66
C MET A 23 -11.28 -4.76 7.29
N ASN A 24 -12.13 -5.24 6.39
CA ASN A 24 -12.10 -6.63 5.93
C ASN A 24 -10.76 -6.98 5.26
N TYR A 25 -10.22 -6.12 4.39
CA TYR A 25 -8.89 -6.34 3.80
C TYR A 25 -7.78 -6.38 4.87
N ILE A 26 -7.82 -5.43 5.81
CA ILE A 26 -6.86 -5.37 6.92
C ILE A 26 -6.91 -6.67 7.73
N ASP A 27 -8.10 -7.13 8.09
CA ASP A 27 -8.28 -8.32 8.93
C ASP A 27 -7.82 -9.59 8.22
N ILE A 28 -8.12 -9.75 6.93
CA ILE A 28 -7.65 -10.89 6.13
C ILE A 28 -6.12 -10.96 6.13
N ASP A 29 -5.47 -9.86 5.74
CA ASP A 29 -4.01 -9.88 5.58
C ASP A 29 -3.28 -9.96 6.92
N LYS A 30 -3.77 -9.26 7.95
CA LYS A 30 -3.23 -9.31 9.31
C LYS A 30 -3.24 -10.71 9.92
N ASN A 31 -4.23 -11.53 9.56
CA ASN A 31 -4.35 -12.87 10.12
C ASN A 31 -3.43 -13.88 9.44
N GLU A 32 -3.18 -13.75 8.13
CA GLU A 32 -2.60 -14.86 7.36
C GLU A 32 -1.54 -14.49 6.32
N CYS A 33 -1.57 -13.28 5.75
CA CYS A 33 -0.77 -12.96 4.56
C CYS A 33 0.32 -11.89 4.78
N ALA A 34 0.30 -11.17 5.90
CA ALA A 34 1.25 -10.10 6.18
C ALA A 34 1.37 -9.82 7.68
N THR A 35 2.45 -9.14 8.07
CA THR A 35 2.60 -8.61 9.43
C THR A 35 2.02 -7.21 9.49
N CYS A 36 0.98 -7.00 10.31
CA CYS A 36 0.50 -5.66 10.65
C CYS A 36 1.47 -5.02 11.65
N TYR A 37 2.40 -4.21 11.16
CA TYR A 37 3.44 -3.57 11.97
C TYR A 37 2.91 -2.41 12.83
N LEU A 38 1.95 -1.65 12.29
CA LEU A 38 1.32 -0.52 12.97
C LEU A 38 -0.16 -0.44 12.59
N GLY A 39 -1.01 -0.09 13.56
CA GLY A 39 -2.41 0.22 13.32
C GLY A 39 -3.28 -1.02 13.09
N GLY A 40 -4.12 -0.95 12.06
CA GLY A 40 -4.99 -2.05 11.65
C GLY A 40 -6.22 -2.25 12.54
N ASN A 41 -6.68 -1.21 13.24
CA ASN A 41 -7.89 -1.26 14.06
C ASN A 41 -8.81 -0.07 13.80
N LYS A 42 -10.06 -0.19 14.26
CA LYS A 42 -11.01 0.91 14.37
C LYS A 42 -10.57 1.88 15.46
N VAL A 43 -10.78 3.18 15.24
CA VAL A 43 -10.59 4.22 16.27
C VAL A 43 -11.93 4.63 16.86
N GLY A 44 -12.11 4.39 18.16
CA GLY A 44 -13.30 4.79 18.92
C GLY A 44 -14.59 4.07 18.52
N ASP A 45 -15.71 4.45 19.14
CA ASP A 45 -16.99 3.76 18.96
C ASP A 45 -17.87 4.39 17.89
N MET A 46 -17.73 5.70 17.65
CA MET A 46 -18.54 6.47 16.70
C MET A 46 -17.77 6.84 15.44
N GLY A 47 -18.49 6.80 14.30
CA GLY A 47 -17.93 7.11 13.00
C GLY A 47 -17.06 6.01 12.41
N TYR A 48 -16.47 6.31 11.26
CA TYR A 48 -15.81 5.35 10.38
C TYR A 48 -14.30 5.57 10.36
N PHE A 49 -13.67 5.57 11.53
CA PHE A 49 -12.25 5.88 11.68
C PHE A 49 -11.40 4.61 11.72
N ILE A 50 -10.35 4.60 10.90
CA ILE A 50 -9.39 3.50 10.80
C ILE A 50 -8.01 4.08 11.12
N GLU A 51 -7.22 3.38 11.93
CA GLU A 51 -5.83 3.73 12.19
C GLU A 51 -5.02 3.76 10.88
N SER A 52 -4.06 4.69 10.77
CA SER A 52 -3.05 4.58 9.73
C SER A 52 -2.31 3.26 9.90
N THR A 53 -2.31 2.44 8.86
CA THR A 53 -1.92 1.03 8.94
C THR A 53 -0.70 0.76 8.07
N ILE A 54 0.31 0.10 8.65
CA ILE A 54 1.54 -0.30 7.94
C ILE A 54 1.64 -1.81 7.96
N PHE A 55 1.73 -2.42 6.79
CA PHE A 55 2.03 -3.84 6.63
C PHE A 55 3.46 -4.07 6.14
N THR A 56 4.10 -5.09 6.71
CA THR A 56 5.42 -5.60 6.33
C THR A 56 5.35 -7.11 6.12
N ASP A 57 6.47 -7.72 5.69
CA ASP A 57 6.61 -9.18 5.56
C ASP A 57 5.48 -9.79 4.73
N LEU A 58 5.26 -9.18 3.57
CA LEU A 58 4.12 -9.39 2.70
C LEU A 58 4.24 -10.70 1.91
N HIS A 59 3.16 -11.46 1.87
CA HIS A 59 3.04 -12.60 0.97
C HIS A 59 2.66 -12.16 -0.45
N ILE A 60 3.65 -11.86 -1.29
CA ILE A 60 3.42 -11.25 -2.62
C ILE A 60 3.25 -12.25 -3.78
N VAL A 61 3.60 -13.52 -3.57
CA VAL A 61 3.58 -14.57 -4.60
C VAL A 61 2.34 -15.43 -4.42
N TYR A 62 1.63 -15.73 -5.52
CA TYR A 62 0.50 -16.64 -5.50
C TYR A 62 0.94 -18.07 -5.11
N ASP A 63 0.71 -18.47 -3.86
CA ASP A 63 0.90 -19.85 -3.40
C ASP A 63 -0.03 -20.20 -2.21
N ASN A 64 0.08 -21.40 -1.64
CA ASN A 64 -0.84 -21.88 -0.60
C ASN A 64 -0.43 -21.49 0.84
N ARG A 65 0.51 -20.55 1.04
CA ARG A 65 0.94 -20.13 2.38
C ARG A 65 -0.07 -19.22 3.09
N CYS A 66 -0.94 -18.54 2.34
CA CYS A 66 -2.15 -17.93 2.91
C CYS A 66 -3.37 -18.22 2.03
N HIS A 67 -4.57 -18.27 2.63
CA HIS A 67 -5.77 -18.81 1.96
C HIS A 67 -6.20 -18.04 0.70
N THR A 68 -5.84 -16.77 0.60
CA THR A 68 -6.13 -15.89 -0.54
C THR A 68 -5.15 -16.07 -1.70
N GLY A 69 -4.04 -16.77 -1.48
CA GLY A 69 -2.94 -16.91 -2.42
C GLY A 69 -1.84 -15.85 -2.25
N TYR A 70 -2.18 -14.64 -1.83
CA TYR A 70 -1.28 -13.49 -1.64
C TYR A 70 -1.95 -12.45 -0.73
N ALA A 71 -1.16 -11.53 -0.17
CA ALA A 71 -1.68 -10.41 0.61
C ALA A 71 -2.46 -9.44 -0.28
N TYR A 72 -3.75 -9.25 -0.01
CA TYR A 72 -4.63 -8.41 -0.84
C TYR A 72 -4.15 -6.97 -0.91
N ILE A 73 -3.63 -6.40 0.18
CA ILE A 73 -3.05 -5.05 0.25
C ILE A 73 -1.90 -4.80 -0.73
N VAL A 74 -1.38 -5.82 -1.42
CA VAL A 74 -0.35 -5.68 -2.46
C VAL A 74 -0.92 -5.66 -3.88
N LYS A 75 -2.04 -6.34 -4.14
CA LYS A 75 -2.59 -6.49 -5.50
C LYS A 75 -3.97 -5.88 -5.68
N GLU A 76 -4.69 -5.58 -4.61
CA GLU A 76 -6.03 -4.99 -4.61
C GLU A 76 -6.01 -3.54 -4.12
N GLU A 77 -6.90 -2.72 -4.66
CA GLU A 77 -7.01 -1.32 -4.27
C GLU A 77 -7.87 -1.16 -2.99
N ILE A 78 -7.21 -0.78 -1.89
CA ILE A 78 -7.85 -0.75 -0.57
C ILE A 78 -8.69 0.51 -0.34
N PHE A 79 -8.31 1.67 -0.93
CA PHE A 79 -8.92 2.98 -0.64
C PHE A 79 -8.94 3.41 0.85
N GLY A 80 -8.09 2.79 1.65
CA GLY A 80 -7.92 3.04 3.08
C GLY A 80 -6.61 3.73 3.42
N PRO A 81 -6.41 4.14 4.68
CA PRO A 81 -5.14 4.67 5.17
C PRO A 81 -4.14 3.53 5.44
N VAL A 82 -3.84 2.74 4.40
CA VAL A 82 -3.05 1.51 4.49
C VAL A 82 -1.86 1.62 3.53
N VAL A 83 -0.67 1.26 3.99
CA VAL A 83 0.52 1.15 3.15
C VAL A 83 1.18 -0.22 3.32
N ALA A 84 1.61 -0.79 2.20
CA ALA A 84 2.36 -2.03 2.13
C ALA A 84 3.85 -1.72 1.89
N ILE A 85 4.74 -2.32 2.68
CA ILE A 85 6.20 -2.16 2.52
C ILE A 85 6.81 -3.52 2.17
N SER A 86 7.30 -3.64 0.93
CA SER A 86 8.05 -4.80 0.43
C SER A 86 9.53 -4.47 0.28
N LYS A 87 10.40 -5.46 0.49
CA LYS A 87 11.83 -5.38 0.22
C LYS A 87 12.11 -5.92 -1.18
N PHE A 88 13.10 -5.35 -1.84
CA PHE A 88 13.61 -5.82 -3.11
C PHE A 88 15.14 -5.83 -3.07
N ASN A 89 15.77 -6.60 -3.96
CA ASN A 89 17.23 -6.75 -3.98
C ASN A 89 17.91 -5.91 -5.06
N ASP A 90 17.26 -5.77 -6.21
CA ASP A 90 17.82 -5.11 -7.39
C ASP A 90 16.71 -4.48 -8.25
N ALA A 91 17.13 -3.73 -9.28
CA ALA A 91 16.24 -2.98 -10.14
C ALA A 91 15.30 -3.89 -10.95
N ASP A 92 15.80 -5.00 -11.49
CA ASP A 92 15.00 -5.91 -12.31
C ASP A 92 13.93 -6.59 -11.44
N ASN A 93 14.31 -6.99 -10.22
CA ASN A 93 13.41 -7.57 -9.23
C ASN A 93 12.28 -6.63 -8.82
N VAL A 94 12.56 -5.34 -8.59
CA VAL A 94 11.51 -4.37 -8.21
C VAL A 94 10.63 -3.96 -9.38
N ILE A 95 11.19 -3.87 -10.60
CA ILE A 95 10.40 -3.61 -11.81
C ILE A 95 9.41 -4.75 -12.04
N ALA A 96 9.88 -6.00 -11.97
CA ALA A 96 9.02 -7.17 -12.13
C ALA A 96 7.89 -7.21 -11.07
N GLN A 97 8.21 -6.89 -9.81
CA GLN A 97 7.19 -6.79 -8.75
C GLN A 97 6.20 -5.65 -9.00
N ALA A 98 6.68 -4.48 -9.39
CA ALA A 98 5.83 -3.30 -9.61
C ALA A 98 4.86 -3.49 -10.79
N ASN A 99 5.27 -4.22 -11.83
CA ASN A 99 4.44 -4.51 -13.00
C ASN A 99 3.58 -5.78 -12.84
N ASP A 100 3.76 -6.60 -11.78
CA ASP A 100 2.95 -7.81 -11.53
C ASP A 100 1.58 -7.48 -10.88
N ILE A 101 0.85 -6.59 -11.52
CA ILE A 101 -0.46 -6.11 -11.10
C ILE A 101 -1.28 -5.65 -12.31
N THR A 102 -2.61 -5.67 -12.21
CA THR A 102 -3.49 -5.25 -13.31
C THR A 102 -3.64 -3.72 -13.42
N TYR A 103 -3.19 -2.97 -12.41
CA TYR A 103 -3.28 -1.52 -12.35
C TYR A 103 -2.02 -0.84 -12.90
N GLY A 104 -2.14 0.40 -13.37
CA GLY A 104 -1.03 1.17 -13.95
C GLY A 104 -1.27 2.67 -13.94
N LEU A 105 -1.83 3.21 -12.85
CA LEU A 105 -2.19 4.63 -12.77
C LEU A 105 -0.96 5.52 -12.62
N ALA A 106 -0.17 5.29 -11.57
CA ALA A 106 1.00 6.10 -11.25
C ALA A 106 2.08 5.28 -10.55
N ALA A 107 3.33 5.68 -10.74
CA ALA A 107 4.48 5.15 -10.01
C ALA A 107 5.43 6.28 -9.61
N ALA A 108 6.27 6.03 -8.61
CA ALA A 108 7.30 6.97 -8.18
C ALA A 108 8.63 6.24 -7.98
N VAL A 109 9.71 6.84 -8.47
CA VAL A 109 11.08 6.34 -8.30
C VAL A 109 11.87 7.36 -7.50
N HIS A 110 12.33 6.94 -6.32
CA HIS A 110 13.23 7.74 -5.50
C HIS A 110 14.67 7.29 -5.74
N THR A 111 15.48 8.16 -6.34
CA THR A 111 16.89 7.84 -6.65
C THR A 111 17.69 9.12 -6.88
N SER A 112 18.97 9.11 -6.52
CA SER A 112 19.95 10.13 -6.92
C SER A 112 20.74 9.74 -8.17
N ASN A 113 20.59 8.49 -8.65
CA ASN A 113 21.25 7.99 -9.84
C ASN A 113 20.37 8.23 -11.07
N ILE A 114 20.86 9.08 -11.99
CA ILE A 114 20.14 9.45 -13.22
C ILE A 114 19.92 8.28 -14.18
N THR A 115 20.86 7.33 -14.25
CA THR A 115 20.71 6.11 -15.06
C THR A 115 19.58 5.26 -14.51
N HIS A 116 19.51 5.07 -13.18
CA HIS A 116 18.39 4.35 -12.57
C HIS A 116 17.07 5.07 -12.78
N ALA A 117 17.04 6.41 -12.65
CA ALA A 117 15.83 7.19 -12.88
C ALA A 117 15.26 6.91 -14.28
N ILE A 118 16.09 7.04 -15.33
CA ILE A 118 15.67 6.84 -16.72
C ILE A 118 15.33 5.37 -17.01
N THR A 119 16.19 4.43 -16.59
CA THR A 119 16.00 3.00 -16.89
C THR A 119 14.76 2.46 -16.21
N ILE A 120 14.57 2.74 -14.91
CA ILE A 120 13.42 2.24 -14.15
C ILE A 120 12.14 2.91 -14.63
N SER A 121 12.13 4.23 -14.86
CA SER A 121 10.91 4.91 -15.32
C SER A 121 10.40 4.42 -16.66
N ASN A 122 11.31 4.06 -17.58
CA ASN A 122 10.93 3.53 -18.89
C ASN A 122 10.42 2.08 -18.83
N ALA A 123 10.74 1.35 -17.76
CA ALA A 123 10.35 -0.04 -17.60
C ALA A 123 9.06 -0.21 -16.78
N LEU A 124 8.65 0.80 -16.01
CA LEU A 124 7.42 0.77 -15.22
C LEU A 124 6.19 0.94 -16.09
N GLU A 125 5.20 0.06 -15.91
CA GLU A 125 3.93 0.07 -16.65
C GLU A 125 2.91 0.99 -15.96
N ALA A 126 3.16 2.30 -16.00
CA ALA A 126 2.27 3.30 -15.40
C ALA A 126 2.03 4.51 -16.32
N GLY A 127 0.82 5.07 -16.26
CA GLY A 127 0.45 6.27 -17.03
C GLY A 127 1.21 7.54 -16.61
N SER A 128 1.73 7.58 -15.39
CA SER A 128 2.59 8.67 -14.91
C SER A 128 3.67 8.14 -13.98
N VAL A 129 4.93 8.49 -14.25
CA VAL A 129 6.07 8.14 -13.40
C VAL A 129 6.75 9.39 -12.88
N LEU A 130 6.76 9.55 -11.55
CA LEU A 130 7.43 10.66 -10.89
C LEU A 130 8.85 10.27 -10.48
N ILE A 131 9.86 11.04 -10.90
CA ILE A 131 11.23 10.91 -10.41
C ILE A 131 11.46 11.88 -9.26
N ILE A 132 11.82 11.36 -8.09
CA ILE A 132 12.11 12.15 -6.89
C ILE A 132 13.60 12.04 -6.58
N ASN A 133 14.31 13.15 -6.79
CA ASN A 133 15.72 13.24 -6.44
C ASN A 133 15.86 13.38 -4.92
N MET A 134 16.47 12.37 -4.28
CA MET A 134 16.86 12.45 -2.86
C MET A 134 18.34 12.79 -2.75
N HIS A 135 18.63 14.02 -2.32
CA HIS A 135 19.90 14.35 -1.68
C HIS A 135 19.74 14.04 -0.18
N LEU A 136 20.15 12.85 0.25
CA LEU A 136 20.34 12.56 1.68
C LEU A 136 21.60 13.29 2.19
#